data_AF-D7GSY5-F1
#
_entry.id   AF-D7GSY5-F1
#
_cell.length_a   1.000
_cell.length_b   1.000
_cell.length_c   1.000
_cell.angle_alpha   90.00
_cell.angle_beta   90.00
_cell.angle_gamma   90.00
#
_symmetry.space_group_name_H-M   'P 1'
#
loop_
_entity.id
_entity.type
_entity.pdbx_description
1 polymer ?
#
loop_
_entity_poly.entity_id
_entity_poly.type
_entity_poly.pdbx_seq_one_letter_code
_entity_poly.pdbx_strand_id
1 'polypeptide(L)'
;MTGTMFFNMLLNIGLLVLLATLLTNMASVRKLFRGENSTIAQKMALAVIFGAISIVSTYTGTKTGGAIVNTRVIGVLTAGIMGGPFVGMMTALIAGAHRFLFDIGGFTAASCAVSTLVEGVLGSLVYKKYKTGEMDSVDLFFLTAEAEILQMVIILMISKPLGAAMELVGKIAVPMIVMNSVGMVLFFKTFDMVYMREDSLFAERMRLSMGIADKSLVYLRKGFGKRENMEAVTDIIFGEIPCQAVIITDEKEVLAVSSLIDDSRFRREKFLEHLTGPAKGMKAECIWEEDLDEEIRPLFHSLVTVTVPVMTGDEKIGSLSIVVKKRRRVERSIGDFLEELAKMFSTQLGVYNVEYQKKLRKKAEFKALQSQVNPHFLYNALNTISCICDEDAGKASDLILTLASYYRQTLENDQYMLDIDTEINHVRTYLEIEKARFEEKLRVEINVEDGLSCQVPSFILQPIVENAVRYGNSADGMRRVEISAKRVQSGTGEELVRIGVRDHGKGFEPEEAERILTGNKTGSVGLKNVNERLKSTYGKRYGLEIRNTDDGAEVSFCIPYQAAG
;
A
#
# COMPACT_ATOMS: atom_id res chain seq x y z
N MET A 1 61.66 -17.63 18.86
CA MET A 1 60.46 -17.86 19.71
C MET A 1 59.25 -17.06 19.28
N THR A 2 59.39 -15.81 18.84
CA THR A 2 58.23 -14.98 18.46
C THR A 2 57.49 -15.52 17.23
N GLY A 3 58.21 -15.94 16.17
CA GLY A 3 57.58 -16.48 14.95
C GLY A 3 56.76 -17.76 15.16
N THR A 4 57.18 -18.63 16.09
CA THR A 4 56.44 -19.85 16.45
C THR A 4 55.15 -19.54 17.24
N MET A 5 55.11 -18.45 18.01
CA MET A 5 53.90 -18.02 18.72
C MET A 5 52.84 -17.49 17.76
N PHE A 6 53.25 -16.60 16.82
CA PHE A 6 52.34 -16.07 15.80
C PHE A 6 51.67 -17.18 15.00
N PHE A 7 52.45 -18.17 14.57
CA PHE A 7 51.93 -19.32 13.82
C PHE A 7 50.94 -20.16 14.64
N ASN A 8 51.26 -20.48 15.89
CA ASN A 8 50.35 -21.26 16.74
C ASN A 8 49.06 -20.50 17.07
N MET A 9 49.15 -19.18 17.29
CA MET A 9 47.96 -18.35 17.48
C MET A 9 47.10 -18.30 16.22
N LEU A 10 47.72 -18.20 15.03
CA LEU A 10 47.01 -18.24 13.75
C LEU A 10 46.26 -19.58 13.58
N LEU A 11 46.89 -20.71 13.89
CA LEU A 11 46.24 -22.02 13.87
C LEU A 11 45.04 -22.09 14.82
N ASN A 12 45.18 -21.54 16.04
CA ASN A 12 44.10 -21.48 17.00
C ASN A 12 42.93 -20.63 16.50
N ILE A 13 43.20 -19.47 15.91
CA ILE A 13 42.18 -18.62 15.29
C ILE A 13 41.49 -19.35 14.14
N GLY A 14 42.24 -20.06 13.29
CA GLY A 14 41.68 -20.87 12.22
C GLY A 14 40.72 -21.95 12.74
N LEU A 15 41.08 -22.64 13.82
CA LEU A 15 40.20 -23.59 14.49
C LEU A 15 38.94 -22.91 15.03
N LEU A 16 39.06 -21.74 15.66
CA LEU A 16 37.92 -21.00 16.19
C LEU A 16 36.95 -20.55 15.09
N VAL A 17 37.46 -20.02 13.98
CA VAL A 17 36.64 -19.64 12.82
C VAL A 17 35.95 -20.86 12.22
N LEU A 18 36.63 -22.01 12.16
CA LEU A 18 36.02 -23.26 11.69
C LEU A 18 34.91 -23.74 12.64
N LEU A 19 35.14 -23.71 13.95
CA LEU A 19 34.11 -24.02 14.95
C LEU A 19 32.92 -23.06 14.87
N ALA A 20 33.18 -21.75 14.74
CA ALA A 20 32.16 -20.75 14.51
C ALA A 20 31.32 -21.09 13.28
N THR A 21 31.97 -21.37 12.14
CA THR A 21 31.30 -21.70 10.88
C THR A 21 30.42 -22.95 11.00
N LEU A 22 30.92 -23.99 11.67
CA LEU A 22 30.15 -25.22 11.92
C LEU A 22 28.93 -24.93 12.78
N LEU A 23 29.11 -24.20 13.88
CA LEU A 23 28.04 -23.82 14.80
C LEU A 23 26.99 -22.95 14.10
N THR A 24 27.40 -21.94 13.34
CA THR A 24 26.50 -21.03 12.62
C THR A 24 25.68 -21.73 11.54
N ASN A 25 26.16 -22.86 11.00
CA ASN A 25 25.40 -23.67 10.05
C ASN A 25 24.31 -24.53 10.72
N MET A 26 24.44 -24.83 12.01
CA MET A 26 23.44 -25.62 12.75
C MET A 26 22.15 -24.82 12.95
N ALA A 27 21.02 -25.39 12.53
CA ALA A 27 19.70 -24.75 12.64
C ALA A 27 19.32 -24.43 14.10
N SER A 28 19.73 -25.28 15.05
CA SER A 28 19.46 -25.08 16.48
C SER A 28 20.20 -23.88 17.05
N VAL A 29 21.46 -23.68 16.64
CA VAL A 29 22.29 -22.55 17.08
C VAL A 29 21.76 -21.25 16.49
N ARG A 30 21.42 -21.22 15.19
CA ARG A 30 20.80 -20.05 14.56
C ARG A 30 19.55 -19.57 15.27
N LYS A 31 18.71 -20.49 15.75
CA LYS A 31 17.51 -20.15 16.53
C LYS A 31 17.83 -19.46 17.87
N LEU A 32 18.99 -19.71 18.47
CA LEU A 32 19.40 -19.06 19.72
C LEU A 32 19.72 -17.58 19.52
N PHE A 33 20.09 -17.18 18.30
CA PHE A 33 20.40 -15.79 17.94
C PHE A 33 19.16 -14.99 17.48
N ARG A 34 17.96 -15.60 17.42
CA ARG A 34 16.75 -14.92 16.96
C ARG A 34 16.13 -14.02 18.03
N GLY A 35 16.24 -12.71 17.82
CA GLY A 35 15.33 -11.67 18.32
C GLY A 35 15.44 -11.27 19.79
N GLU A 36 14.90 -10.08 20.08
CA GLU A 36 14.97 -9.35 21.37
C GLU A 36 14.37 -10.11 22.58
N ASN A 37 13.57 -11.15 22.32
CA ASN A 37 12.84 -11.94 23.32
C ASN A 37 13.43 -13.35 23.51
N SER A 38 14.77 -13.47 23.48
CA SER A 38 15.42 -14.74 23.84
C SER A 38 15.14 -15.09 25.30
N THR A 39 14.63 -16.31 25.51
CA THR A 39 14.35 -16.85 26.84
C THR A 39 15.65 -17.01 27.64
N ILE A 40 15.57 -17.01 28.97
CA ILE A 40 16.75 -17.23 29.84
C ILE A 40 17.46 -18.55 29.49
N ALA A 41 16.70 -19.60 29.15
CA ALA A 41 17.25 -20.89 28.73
C ALA A 41 18.09 -20.77 27.43
N GLN A 42 17.62 -19.98 26.45
CA GLN A 42 18.37 -19.74 25.21
C GLN A 42 19.64 -18.93 25.47
N LYS A 43 19.56 -17.91 26.33
CA LYS A 43 20.73 -17.12 26.74
C LYS A 43 21.76 -17.98 27.49
N MET A 44 21.31 -18.87 28.36
CA MET A 44 22.18 -19.84 29.05
C MET A 44 22.83 -20.83 28.07
N ALA A 45 22.07 -21.37 27.12
CA ALA A 45 22.62 -22.24 26.09
C ALA A 45 23.70 -21.53 25.26
N LEU A 46 23.47 -20.26 24.92
CA LEU A 46 24.45 -19.45 24.22
C LEU A 46 25.73 -19.20 25.04
N ALA A 47 25.59 -18.92 26.34
CA ALA A 47 26.71 -18.76 27.25
C ALA A 47 27.53 -20.05 27.39
N VAL A 48 26.88 -21.21 27.41
CA VAL A 48 27.55 -22.52 27.43
C VAL A 48 28.32 -22.77 26.12
N ILE A 49 27.76 -22.41 24.97
CA ILE A 49 28.45 -22.55 23.67
C ILE A 49 29.71 -21.70 23.64
N PHE A 50 29.61 -20.40 23.94
CA PHE A 50 30.80 -19.54 23.95
C PHE A 50 31.79 -19.90 25.07
N GLY A 51 31.28 -20.42 26.20
CA GLY A 51 32.10 -20.95 27.28
C GLY A 51 32.92 -22.16 26.81
N ALA A 52 32.30 -23.09 26.09
CA ALA A 52 32.98 -24.24 25.49
C ALA A 52 34.04 -23.82 24.47
N ILE A 53 33.75 -22.84 23.60
CA ILE A 53 34.72 -22.26 22.65
C ILE A 53 35.92 -21.66 23.39
N SER A 54 35.67 -20.94 24.49
CA SER A 54 36.69 -20.32 25.34
C SER A 54 37.55 -21.37 26.07
N ILE A 55 36.94 -22.49 26.47
CA ILE A 55 37.64 -23.64 27.06
C ILE A 55 38.55 -24.29 26.00
N VAL A 56 38.03 -24.59 24.81
CA VAL A 56 38.83 -25.16 23.70
C VAL A 56 40.04 -24.26 23.41
N SER A 57 39.85 -22.94 23.36
CA SER A 57 40.92 -21.96 23.17
C SER A 57 42.03 -22.06 24.23
N THR A 58 41.69 -22.47 25.45
CA THR A 58 42.66 -22.66 26.54
C THR A 58 43.48 -23.92 26.34
N TYR A 59 42.85 -25.01 25.89
CA TYR A 59 43.51 -26.29 25.61
C TYR A 59 44.43 -26.24 24.40
N THR A 60 44.06 -25.48 23.37
CA THR A 60 44.87 -25.29 22.17
C THR A 60 45.94 -24.20 22.34
N GLY A 61 45.94 -23.50 23.48
CA GLY A 61 46.93 -22.49 23.82
C GLY A 61 48.35 -23.04 23.93
N THR A 62 49.34 -22.17 23.71
CA THR A 62 50.76 -22.54 23.78
C THR A 62 51.35 -22.20 25.13
N LYS A 63 52.13 -23.12 25.70
CA LYS A 63 52.81 -22.90 26.99
C LYS A 63 54.10 -22.10 26.78
N THR A 64 54.20 -20.93 27.40
CA THR A 64 55.41 -20.09 27.38
C THR A 64 55.61 -19.47 28.77
N GLY A 65 56.81 -19.62 29.34
CA GLY A 65 57.19 -18.91 30.57
C GLY A 65 56.28 -19.18 31.77
N GLY A 66 55.77 -20.42 31.89
CA GLY A 66 54.82 -20.79 32.95
C GLY A 66 53.39 -20.27 32.76
N ALA A 67 53.07 -19.71 31.60
CA ALA A 67 51.73 -19.26 31.23
C ALA A 67 51.24 -19.89 29.93
N ILE A 68 49.92 -19.79 29.70
CA ILE A 68 49.26 -20.32 28.51
C ILE A 68 48.83 -19.13 27.63
N VAL A 69 49.55 -18.92 26.53
CA VAL A 69 49.22 -17.95 25.50
C VAL A 69 48.08 -18.52 24.66
N ASN A 70 46.92 -17.85 24.68
CA ASN A 70 45.69 -18.38 24.12
C ASN A 70 44.83 -17.29 23.46
N THR A 71 43.74 -17.71 22.84
CA THR A 71 42.79 -16.86 22.10
C THR A 71 41.44 -16.77 22.82
N ARG A 72 41.39 -16.98 24.15
CA ARG A 72 40.15 -17.06 24.93
C ARG A 72 39.31 -15.79 24.85
N VAL A 73 39.96 -14.63 24.84
CA VAL A 73 39.30 -13.32 24.79
C VAL A 73 38.27 -13.25 23.66
N ILE A 74 38.55 -13.88 22.51
CA ILE A 74 37.67 -13.88 21.33
C ILE A 74 36.29 -14.46 21.68
N GLY A 75 36.26 -15.60 22.37
CA GLY A 75 35.00 -16.26 22.73
C GLY A 75 34.18 -15.46 23.75
N VAL A 76 34.85 -14.91 24.76
CA VAL A 76 34.21 -14.19 25.86
C VAL A 76 33.73 -12.80 25.43
N LEU A 77 34.56 -12.08 24.68
CA LEU A 77 34.23 -10.76 24.15
C LEU A 77 33.08 -10.87 23.15
N THR A 78 33.11 -11.84 22.23
CA THR A 78 32.00 -12.09 21.28
C THR A 78 30.70 -12.41 22.01
N ALA A 79 30.75 -13.20 23.09
CA ALA A 79 29.58 -13.54 23.89
C ALA A 79 28.92 -12.30 24.52
N GLY A 80 29.72 -11.34 25.01
CA GLY A 80 29.23 -10.06 25.54
C GLY A 80 28.66 -9.16 24.44
N ILE A 81 29.36 -9.03 23.32
CA ILE A 81 28.97 -8.14 22.21
C ILE A 81 27.70 -8.63 21.52
N MET A 82 27.56 -9.94 21.28
CA MET A 82 26.42 -10.49 20.55
C MET A 82 25.28 -10.96 21.46
N GLY A 83 25.60 -11.56 22.61
CA GLY A 83 24.62 -12.14 23.52
C GLY A 83 24.17 -11.20 24.64
N GLY A 84 24.83 -10.05 24.77
CA GLY A 84 24.55 -9.04 25.78
C GLY A 84 25.04 -9.39 27.19
N PRO A 85 24.73 -8.54 28.18
CA PRO A 85 25.37 -8.59 29.49
C PRO A 85 25.25 -9.93 30.22
N PHE A 86 24.07 -10.56 30.14
CA PHE A 86 23.85 -11.85 30.79
C PHE A 86 24.71 -12.96 30.16
N VAL A 87 24.75 -13.05 28.83
CA VAL A 87 25.50 -14.09 28.13
C VAL A 87 27.01 -13.87 28.28
N GLY A 88 27.47 -12.63 28.15
CA GLY A 88 28.88 -12.26 28.36
C GLY A 88 29.36 -12.61 29.77
N MET A 89 28.61 -12.21 30.80
CA MET A 89 28.98 -12.48 32.20
C MET A 89 29.00 -13.98 32.52
N MET A 90 27.99 -14.74 32.09
CA MET A 90 27.95 -16.19 32.31
C MET A 90 29.06 -16.94 31.56
N THR A 91 29.35 -16.52 30.32
CA THR A 91 30.47 -17.07 29.55
C THR A 91 31.80 -16.82 30.25
N ALA A 92 32.00 -15.60 30.74
CA ALA A 92 33.21 -15.20 31.45
C ALA A 92 33.38 -15.97 32.77
N LEU A 93 32.29 -16.22 33.50
CA LEU A 93 32.30 -17.07 34.70
C LEU A 93 32.69 -18.50 34.37
N ILE A 94 32.10 -19.11 33.34
CA ILE A 94 32.43 -20.48 32.91
C ILE A 94 33.91 -20.57 32.51
N ALA A 95 34.36 -19.66 31.64
CA ALA A 95 35.71 -19.69 31.10
C ALA A 95 36.78 -19.32 32.14
N GLY A 96 36.49 -18.34 32.99
CA GLY A 96 37.37 -17.90 34.08
C GLY A 96 37.51 -18.96 35.18
N ALA A 97 36.39 -19.56 35.61
CA ALA A 97 36.40 -20.66 36.57
C ALA A 97 37.19 -21.86 36.02
N HIS A 98 36.94 -22.24 34.76
CA HIS A 98 37.71 -23.28 34.11
C HIS A 98 39.21 -22.94 34.06
N ARG A 99 39.59 -21.71 33.69
CA ARG A 99 41.01 -21.31 33.64
C ARG A 99 41.70 -21.42 35.00
N PHE A 100 41.01 -21.06 36.07
CA PHE A 100 41.53 -21.17 37.42
C PHE A 100 41.71 -22.64 37.83
N LEU A 101 40.71 -23.48 37.55
CA LEU A 101 40.72 -24.91 37.90
C LEU A 101 41.67 -25.75 37.03
N PHE A 102 41.93 -25.33 35.79
CA PHE A 102 42.79 -26.05 34.85
C PHE A 102 44.25 -26.11 35.30
N ASP A 103 44.70 -25.13 36.08
CA ASP A 103 46.10 -24.97 36.49
C ASP A 103 46.14 -24.36 37.89
N ILE A 104 45.58 -25.08 38.88
CA ILE A 104 45.48 -24.61 40.27
C ILE A 104 46.88 -24.35 40.81
N GLY A 105 47.13 -23.12 41.26
CA GLY A 105 48.45 -22.67 41.72
C GLY A 105 49.41 -22.26 40.61
N GLY A 106 48.98 -22.30 39.34
CA GLY A 106 49.75 -21.83 38.20
C GLY A 106 50.05 -20.34 38.25
N PHE A 107 51.22 -19.95 37.74
CA PHE A 107 51.77 -18.59 37.81
C PHE A 107 50.81 -17.49 37.31
N THR A 108 49.99 -17.79 36.30
CA THR A 108 48.99 -16.88 35.71
C THR A 108 47.55 -17.31 35.90
N ALA A 109 47.28 -18.33 36.73
CA ALA A 109 45.94 -18.90 36.83
C ALA A 109 44.90 -17.91 37.38
N ALA A 110 45.24 -17.22 38.48
CA ALA A 110 44.38 -16.22 39.09
C ALA A 110 44.25 -14.96 38.22
N SER A 111 45.35 -14.44 37.68
CA SER A 111 45.35 -13.24 36.86
C SER A 111 44.56 -13.41 35.56
N CYS A 112 44.75 -14.53 34.84
CA CYS A 112 43.96 -14.83 33.65
C CYS A 112 42.48 -15.10 33.95
N ALA A 113 42.14 -15.66 35.11
CA ALA A 113 40.73 -15.85 35.49
C ALA A 113 40.03 -14.50 35.73
N VAL A 114 40.71 -13.59 36.43
CA VAL A 114 40.21 -12.23 36.67
C VAL A 114 40.13 -11.43 35.36
N SER A 115 41.14 -11.50 34.48
CA SER A 115 41.09 -10.81 33.19
C SER A 115 39.91 -11.28 32.34
N THR A 116 39.67 -12.60 32.31
CA THR A 116 38.55 -13.20 31.57
C THR A 116 37.20 -12.62 32.03
N LEU A 117 37.01 -12.36 33.33
CA LEU A 117 35.81 -11.71 33.84
C LEU A 117 35.68 -10.26 33.36
N VAL A 118 36.78 -9.52 33.39
CA VAL A 118 36.83 -8.13 32.93
C VAL A 118 36.54 -8.03 31.44
N GLU A 119 37.13 -8.90 30.62
CA GLU A 119 36.88 -9.01 29.18
C GLU A 119 35.38 -9.25 28.89
N GLY A 120 34.72 -10.12 29.66
CA GLY A 120 33.28 -10.36 29.54
C GLY A 120 32.43 -9.13 29.83
N VAL A 121 32.83 -8.31 30.81
CA VAL A 121 32.18 -7.03 31.10
C VAL A 121 32.42 -6.03 29.97
N LEU A 122 33.65 -5.91 29.46
CA LEU A 122 33.98 -5.00 28.36
C LEU A 122 33.15 -5.31 27.10
N GLY A 123 33.07 -6.58 26.70
CA GLY A 123 32.23 -6.99 25.57
C GLY A 123 30.74 -6.67 25.81
N SER A 124 30.28 -6.79 27.05
CA SER A 124 28.88 -6.51 27.43
C SER A 124 28.53 -5.02 27.39
N LEU A 125 29.48 -4.12 27.68
CA LEU A 125 29.25 -2.68 27.68
C LEU A 125 28.99 -2.13 26.28
N VAL A 126 29.60 -2.74 25.26
CA VAL A 126 29.45 -2.32 23.86
C VAL A 126 28.26 -2.99 23.14
N TYR A 127 27.56 -3.92 23.80
CA TYR A 127 26.38 -4.62 23.24
C TYR A 127 25.35 -3.67 22.62
N LYS A 128 25.07 -2.54 23.27
CA LYS A 128 24.12 -1.54 22.75
C LYS A 128 24.58 -0.91 21.43
N LYS A 129 25.87 -0.57 21.32
CA LYS A 129 26.47 0.01 20.12
C LYS A 129 26.49 -0.98 18.96
N TYR A 130 26.77 -2.25 19.24
CA TYR A 130 26.65 -3.32 18.24
C TYR A 130 25.21 -3.43 17.72
N LYS A 131 24.23 -3.46 18.62
CA LYS A 131 22.81 -3.59 18.24
C LYS A 131 22.29 -2.44 17.38
N THR A 132 22.85 -1.22 17.54
CA THR A 132 22.50 -0.07 16.70
C THR A 132 23.26 -0.03 15.37
N GLY A 133 24.16 -0.99 15.11
CA GLY A 133 24.96 -1.05 13.89
C GLY A 133 26.09 -0.02 13.84
N GLU A 134 26.45 0.59 14.98
CA GLU A 134 27.48 1.63 15.08
C GLU A 134 28.90 1.07 15.25
N MET A 135 29.06 -0.26 15.29
CA MET A 135 30.37 -0.91 15.41
C MET A 135 30.81 -1.53 14.09
N ASP A 136 31.98 -1.16 13.63
CA ASP A 136 32.62 -1.77 12.46
C ASP A 136 33.76 -2.75 12.84
N SER A 137 34.44 -3.28 11.82
CA SER A 137 35.59 -4.18 12.04
C SER A 137 36.79 -3.50 12.70
N VAL A 138 36.91 -2.17 12.57
CA VAL A 138 37.99 -1.38 13.16
C VAL A 138 37.74 -1.20 14.66
N ASP A 139 36.50 -0.90 15.05
CA ASP A 139 36.09 -0.80 16.45
C ASP A 139 36.31 -2.13 17.21
N LEU A 140 35.96 -3.26 16.58
CA LEU A 140 36.20 -4.60 17.14
C LEU A 140 37.69 -4.90 17.35
N PHE A 141 38.54 -4.48 16.41
CA PHE A 141 39.98 -4.64 16.53
C PHE A 141 40.52 -3.86 17.74
N PHE A 142 40.17 -2.58 17.86
CA PHE A 142 40.67 -1.75 18.97
C PHE A 142 40.11 -2.17 20.32
N LEU A 143 38.82 -2.54 20.41
CA LEU A 143 38.22 -3.05 21.64
C LEU A 143 38.96 -4.31 22.14
N THR A 144 39.35 -5.20 21.24
CA THR A 144 40.08 -6.41 21.60
C THR A 144 41.51 -6.09 22.03
N ALA A 145 42.17 -5.14 21.34
CA ALA A 145 43.49 -4.70 21.71
C ALA A 145 43.51 -4.06 23.11
N GLU A 146 42.52 -3.23 23.44
CA GLU A 146 42.34 -2.65 24.77
C GLU A 146 42.11 -3.71 25.84
N ALA A 147 41.27 -4.71 25.56
CA ALA A 147 41.00 -5.82 26.46
C ALA A 147 42.29 -6.63 26.75
N GLU A 148 43.10 -6.90 25.73
CA GLU A 148 44.39 -7.59 25.88
C GLU A 148 45.43 -6.75 26.64
N ILE A 149 45.50 -5.43 26.38
CA ILE A 149 46.36 -4.53 27.17
C ILE A 149 45.96 -4.58 28.64
N LEU A 150 44.66 -4.53 28.93
CA LEU A 150 44.16 -4.62 30.30
C LEU A 150 44.49 -5.97 30.95
N GLN A 151 44.40 -7.07 30.20
CA GLN A 151 44.85 -8.39 30.66
C GLN A 151 46.35 -8.35 31.04
N MET A 152 47.22 -7.75 30.24
CA MET A 152 48.65 -7.64 30.57
C MET A 152 48.87 -6.86 31.87
N VAL A 153 48.12 -5.78 32.08
CA VAL A 153 48.15 -5.00 33.33
C VAL A 153 47.70 -5.86 34.52
N ILE A 154 46.62 -6.63 34.38
CA ILE A 154 46.12 -7.55 35.41
C ILE A 154 47.15 -8.63 35.76
N ILE A 155 47.87 -9.17 34.76
CA ILE A 155 48.96 -10.12 34.97
C ILE A 155 50.06 -9.49 35.84
N LEU A 156 50.50 -8.26 35.52
CA LEU A 156 51.54 -7.58 36.30
C LEU A 156 51.10 -7.25 37.74
N MET A 157 49.81 -6.97 37.96
CA MET A 157 49.29 -6.66 39.30
C MET A 157 49.16 -7.90 40.20
N ILE A 158 48.77 -9.05 39.63
CA ILE A 158 48.35 -10.22 40.42
C ILE A 158 49.41 -11.33 40.44
N SER A 159 50.15 -11.55 39.34
CA SER A 159 51.11 -12.66 39.23
C SER A 159 52.44 -12.33 39.92
N LYS A 160 52.90 -13.20 40.83
CA LYS A 160 54.16 -13.05 41.58
C LYS A 160 55.13 -14.21 41.31
N PRO A 161 56.45 -13.96 41.22
CA PRO A 161 57.14 -12.67 41.41
C PRO A 161 57.04 -11.73 40.19
N LEU A 162 57.08 -10.41 40.45
CA LEU A 162 56.87 -9.37 39.42
C LEU A 162 57.92 -9.42 38.29
N GLY A 163 59.17 -9.77 38.61
CA GLY A 163 60.24 -9.89 37.59
C GLY A 163 59.90 -10.93 36.51
N ALA A 164 59.39 -12.10 36.92
CA ALA A 164 58.94 -13.14 35.99
C ALA A 164 57.70 -12.70 35.21
N ALA A 165 56.81 -11.91 35.82
CA ALA A 165 55.61 -11.40 35.15
C ALA A 165 55.97 -10.38 34.06
N MET A 166 56.92 -9.48 34.33
CA MET A 166 57.43 -8.53 33.33
C MET A 166 58.12 -9.24 32.16
N GLU A 167 58.95 -10.25 32.44
CA GLU A 167 59.61 -11.04 31.39
C GLU A 167 58.58 -11.78 30.52
N LEU A 168 57.54 -12.35 31.14
CA LEU A 168 56.46 -13.00 30.43
C LEU A 168 55.70 -12.01 29.54
N VAL A 169 55.22 -10.90 30.11
CA VAL A 169 54.46 -9.86 29.38
C VAL A 169 55.26 -9.32 28.20
N GLY A 170 56.56 -9.07 28.38
CA GLY A 170 57.45 -8.62 27.30
C GLY A 170 57.54 -9.59 26.11
N LYS A 171 57.31 -10.90 26.34
CA LYS A 171 57.31 -11.93 25.27
C LYS A 171 55.94 -12.10 24.63
N ILE A 172 54.86 -11.94 25.38
CA ILE A 172 53.50 -12.32 24.93
C ILE A 172 52.63 -11.13 24.50
N ALA A 173 52.93 -9.90 24.95
CA ALA A 173 52.05 -8.75 24.74
C ALA A 173 51.79 -8.47 23.26
N VAL A 174 52.84 -8.28 22.46
CA VAL A 174 52.69 -7.93 21.03
C VAL A 174 51.98 -9.05 20.24
N PRO A 175 52.40 -10.33 20.32
CA PRO A 175 51.71 -11.40 19.62
C PRO A 175 50.24 -11.54 20.04
N MET A 176 49.92 -11.46 21.34
CA MET A 176 48.54 -11.63 21.81
C MET A 176 47.65 -10.47 21.39
N ILE A 177 48.07 -9.22 21.60
CA ILE A 177 47.30 -8.03 21.24
C ILE A 177 46.97 -8.05 19.75
N VAL A 178 47.97 -8.28 18.88
CA VAL A 178 47.75 -8.24 17.43
C VAL A 178 46.92 -9.44 16.96
N MET A 179 47.30 -10.67 17.33
CA MET A 179 46.64 -11.86 16.81
C MET A 179 45.23 -12.02 17.34
N ASN A 180 44.97 -11.74 18.62
CA ASN A 180 43.62 -11.84 19.15
C ASN A 180 42.70 -10.76 18.56
N SER A 181 43.21 -9.56 18.28
CA SER A 181 42.42 -8.51 17.61
C SER A 181 42.07 -8.87 16.17
N VAL A 182 43.01 -9.38 15.38
CA VAL A 182 42.72 -9.91 14.02
C VAL A 182 41.75 -11.09 14.09
N GLY A 183 42.01 -12.02 15.02
CA GLY A 183 41.18 -13.21 15.20
C GLY A 183 39.76 -12.87 15.62
N MET A 184 39.57 -11.85 16.45
CA MET A 184 38.26 -11.36 16.86
C MET A 184 37.47 -10.87 15.64
N VAL A 185 38.05 -10.05 14.77
CA VAL A 185 37.36 -9.55 13.57
C VAL A 185 36.91 -10.72 12.67
N LEU A 186 37.78 -11.70 12.41
CA LEU A 186 37.46 -12.86 11.57
C LEU A 186 36.37 -13.75 12.19
N PHE A 187 36.52 -14.05 13.47
CA PHE A 187 35.58 -14.88 14.22
C PHE A 187 34.21 -14.20 14.32
N PHE A 188 34.18 -12.91 14.66
CA PHE A 188 32.95 -12.13 14.79
C PHE A 188 32.19 -12.05 13.47
N LYS A 189 32.88 -11.74 12.36
CA LYS A 189 32.27 -11.66 11.03
C LYS A 189 31.62 -12.97 10.58
N THR A 190 32.14 -14.11 11.05
CA THR A 190 31.55 -15.43 10.78
C THR A 190 30.15 -15.57 11.41
N PHE A 191 29.98 -15.07 12.63
CA PHE A 191 28.67 -15.06 13.30
C PHE A 191 27.75 -13.94 12.78
N ASP A 192 28.30 -12.75 12.52
CA ASP A 192 27.54 -11.59 12.01
C ASP A 192 26.96 -11.81 10.60
N MET A 193 27.71 -12.52 9.73
CA MET A 193 27.23 -12.91 8.40
C MET A 193 25.91 -13.71 8.44
N VAL A 194 25.61 -14.41 9.53
CA VAL A 194 24.33 -15.11 9.69
C VAL A 194 23.18 -14.17 10.06
N TYR A 195 23.46 -13.13 10.85
CA TYR A 195 22.44 -12.16 11.28
C TYR A 195 21.99 -11.28 10.11
N MET A 196 22.95 -10.69 9.39
CA MET A 196 22.70 -9.81 8.24
C MET A 196 22.02 -10.52 7.05
N ARG A 197 22.21 -11.84 6.92
CA ARG A 197 21.62 -12.62 5.81
C ARG A 197 20.13 -12.88 5.97
N GLU A 198 19.59 -12.92 7.20
CA GLU A 198 18.13 -13.04 7.40
C GLU A 198 17.41 -11.72 7.05
N ASP A 199 17.96 -10.57 7.45
CA ASP A 199 17.33 -9.25 7.20
C ASP A 199 17.34 -8.85 5.71
N SER A 200 18.44 -9.11 4.99
CA SER A 200 18.54 -8.74 3.57
C SER A 200 17.57 -9.53 2.69
N LEU A 201 17.36 -10.81 3.00
CA LEU A 201 16.44 -11.68 2.26
C LEU A 201 14.98 -11.29 2.48
N PHE A 202 14.62 -10.81 3.67
CA PHE A 202 13.28 -10.29 3.94
C PHE A 202 13.03 -8.98 3.17
N ALA A 203 13.98 -8.03 3.22
CA ALA A 203 13.87 -6.76 2.52
C ALA A 203 13.76 -6.95 0.99
N GLU A 204 14.54 -7.86 0.42
CA GLU A 204 14.50 -8.19 -1.01
C GLU A 204 13.12 -8.74 -1.42
N ARG A 205 12.54 -9.65 -0.61
CA ARG A 205 11.19 -10.19 -0.85
C ARG A 205 10.13 -9.11 -0.81
N MET A 206 10.17 -8.24 0.20
CA MET A 206 9.19 -7.16 0.34
C MET A 206 9.28 -6.19 -0.84
N ARG A 207 10.50 -5.88 -1.31
CA ARG A 207 10.72 -5.07 -2.51
C ARG A 207 10.09 -5.70 -3.75
N LEU A 208 10.26 -7.01 -3.95
CA LEU A 208 9.67 -7.75 -5.07
C LEU A 208 8.14 -7.77 -4.98
N SER A 209 7.55 -8.10 -3.83
CA SER A 209 6.09 -8.09 -3.63
C SER A 209 5.49 -6.73 -3.95
N MET A 210 6.08 -5.65 -3.42
CA MET A 210 5.61 -4.29 -3.68
C MET A 210 5.76 -3.89 -5.14
N GLY A 211 6.89 -4.22 -5.77
CA GLY A 211 7.14 -3.92 -7.18
C GLY A 211 6.14 -4.61 -8.12
N ILE A 212 5.84 -5.88 -7.86
CA ILE A 212 4.83 -6.63 -8.63
C ILE A 212 3.44 -6.05 -8.41
N ALA A 213 3.08 -5.74 -7.16
CA ALA A 213 1.78 -5.17 -6.85
C ALA A 213 1.55 -3.81 -7.53
N ASP A 214 2.56 -2.95 -7.53
CA ASP A 214 2.49 -1.63 -8.17
C ASP A 214 2.33 -1.73 -9.69
N LYS A 215 3.14 -2.58 -10.36
CA LYS A 215 3.02 -2.84 -11.81
C LYS A 215 1.67 -3.45 -12.19
N SER A 216 1.13 -4.34 -11.34
CA SER A 216 -0.13 -5.05 -11.60
C SER A 216 -1.38 -4.17 -11.37
N LEU A 217 -1.25 -3.09 -10.59
CA LEU A 217 -2.37 -2.27 -10.12
C LEU A 217 -3.20 -1.64 -11.24
N VAL A 218 -2.55 -1.21 -12.32
CA VAL A 218 -3.24 -0.61 -13.49
C VAL A 218 -4.18 -1.61 -14.17
N TYR A 219 -3.84 -2.90 -14.14
CA TYR A 219 -4.64 -3.97 -14.72
C TYR A 219 -5.71 -4.47 -13.76
N LEU A 220 -5.38 -4.64 -12.47
CA LEU A 220 -6.34 -5.05 -11.44
C LEU A 220 -7.51 -4.06 -11.32
N ARG A 221 -7.26 -2.75 -11.42
CA ARG A 221 -8.31 -1.71 -11.42
C ARG A 221 -9.24 -1.76 -12.63
N LYS A 222 -8.86 -2.41 -13.72
CA LYS A 222 -9.74 -2.58 -14.90
C LYS A 222 -10.70 -3.78 -14.75
N GLY A 223 -10.58 -4.53 -13.64
CA GLY A 223 -11.44 -5.64 -13.26
C GLY A 223 -10.72 -6.99 -13.31
N PHE A 224 -10.90 -7.80 -12.25
CA PHE A 224 -10.27 -9.11 -12.07
C PHE A 224 -10.73 -10.15 -13.12
N GLY A 225 -11.99 -10.08 -13.59
CA GLY A 225 -12.53 -11.06 -14.55
C GLY A 225 -12.17 -10.85 -16.03
N LYS A 226 -11.35 -9.86 -16.38
CA LYS A 226 -10.96 -9.61 -17.79
C LYS A 226 -9.67 -10.35 -18.13
N ARG A 227 -9.74 -11.34 -19.02
CA ARG A 227 -8.60 -12.21 -19.40
C ARG A 227 -7.37 -11.42 -19.84
N GLU A 228 -7.52 -10.47 -20.77
CA GLU A 228 -6.41 -9.61 -21.26
C GLU A 228 -5.66 -8.87 -20.12
N ASN A 229 -6.38 -8.44 -19.08
CA ASN A 229 -5.75 -7.78 -17.93
C ASN A 229 -5.02 -8.79 -17.05
N MET A 230 -5.60 -9.98 -16.84
CA MET A 230 -4.97 -11.01 -16.02
C MET A 230 -3.74 -11.60 -16.71
N GLU A 231 -3.71 -11.67 -18.04
CA GLU A 231 -2.53 -12.04 -18.83
C GLU A 231 -1.36 -11.08 -18.56
N ALA A 232 -1.62 -9.76 -18.60
CA ALA A 232 -0.60 -8.79 -18.23
C ALA A 232 -0.11 -8.94 -16.78
N VAL A 233 -1.01 -9.27 -15.85
CA VAL A 233 -0.64 -9.51 -14.44
C VAL A 233 0.20 -10.79 -14.31
N THR A 234 -0.18 -11.90 -14.95
CA THR A 234 0.59 -13.14 -14.91
C THR A 234 1.98 -12.96 -15.52
N ASP A 235 2.11 -12.19 -16.60
CA ASP A 235 3.41 -11.89 -17.23
C ASP A 235 4.33 -11.07 -16.32
N ILE A 236 3.80 -10.07 -15.62
CA ILE A 236 4.55 -9.29 -14.62
C ILE A 236 5.08 -10.20 -13.52
N ILE A 237 4.23 -11.04 -12.95
CA ILE A 237 4.60 -11.96 -11.86
C ILE A 237 5.65 -12.96 -12.37
N PHE A 238 5.44 -13.52 -13.55
CA PHE A 238 6.30 -14.53 -14.16
C PHE A 238 7.70 -13.98 -14.51
N GLY A 239 7.80 -12.71 -14.90
CA GLY A 239 9.09 -12.05 -15.15
C GLY A 239 9.92 -11.76 -13.90
N GLU A 240 9.27 -11.64 -12.73
CA GLU A 240 9.93 -11.27 -11.47
C GLU A 240 10.18 -12.48 -10.55
N ILE A 241 9.44 -13.58 -10.73
CA ILE A 241 9.52 -14.77 -9.88
C ILE A 241 10.09 -15.96 -10.67
N PRO A 242 11.17 -16.61 -10.19
CA PRO A 242 11.71 -17.80 -10.84
C PRO A 242 10.77 -19.00 -10.66
N CYS A 243 9.83 -19.18 -11.59
CA CYS A 243 8.82 -20.22 -11.58
C CYS A 243 8.69 -20.94 -12.94
N GLN A 244 7.86 -21.98 -12.99
CA GLN A 244 7.52 -22.69 -14.23
C GLN A 244 6.20 -22.20 -14.82
N ALA A 245 5.28 -21.74 -13.98
CA ALA A 245 4.03 -21.14 -14.41
C ALA A 245 3.48 -20.19 -13.34
N VAL A 246 2.76 -19.15 -13.78
CA VAL A 246 1.86 -18.34 -12.98
C VAL A 246 0.47 -18.50 -13.56
N ILE A 247 -0.52 -18.72 -12.71
CA ILE A 247 -1.90 -19.00 -13.09
C ILE A 247 -2.81 -18.10 -12.26
N ILE A 248 -3.74 -17.40 -12.91
CA ILE A 248 -4.83 -16.69 -12.24
C ILE A 248 -6.15 -17.31 -12.68
N THR A 249 -7.00 -17.62 -11.72
CA THR A 249 -8.35 -18.17 -11.95
C THR A 249 -9.40 -17.26 -11.34
N ASP A 250 -10.63 -17.35 -11.84
CA ASP A 250 -11.80 -17.00 -11.03
C ASP A 250 -12.27 -18.23 -10.25
N GLU A 251 -13.54 -18.29 -9.84
CA GLU A 251 -14.14 -19.44 -9.15
C GLU A 251 -14.56 -20.59 -10.09
N LYS A 252 -14.43 -20.44 -11.41
CA LYS A 252 -14.97 -21.38 -12.41
C LYS A 252 -13.93 -21.85 -13.42
N GLU A 253 -13.04 -20.97 -13.85
CA GLU A 253 -12.12 -21.18 -14.94
C GLU A 253 -10.78 -20.45 -14.76
N VAL A 254 -9.83 -20.82 -15.61
CA VAL A 254 -8.54 -20.13 -15.70
C VAL A 254 -8.70 -18.86 -16.53
N LEU A 255 -8.36 -17.71 -15.94
CA LEU A 255 -8.40 -16.41 -16.61
C LEU A 255 -7.14 -16.14 -17.43
N ALA A 256 -5.97 -16.49 -16.88
CA ALA A 256 -4.68 -16.25 -17.51
C ALA A 256 -3.60 -17.22 -17.03
N VAL A 257 -2.64 -17.51 -17.92
CA VAL A 257 -1.46 -18.34 -17.62
C VAL A 257 -0.24 -17.76 -18.32
N SER A 258 0.85 -17.61 -17.58
CA SER A 258 2.19 -17.38 -18.14
C SER A 258 3.08 -18.56 -17.73
N SER A 259 3.63 -19.31 -18.69
CA SER A 259 4.31 -20.58 -18.39
C SER A 259 5.44 -20.96 -19.34
N LEU A 260 6.42 -21.71 -18.82
CA LEU A 260 7.44 -22.44 -19.60
C LEU A 260 6.98 -23.83 -20.03
N ILE A 261 5.88 -24.33 -19.45
CA ILE A 261 5.30 -25.63 -19.74
C ILE A 261 3.96 -25.44 -20.44
N ASP A 262 3.52 -26.47 -21.15
CA ASP A 262 2.27 -26.47 -21.92
C ASP A 262 1.06 -26.17 -21.01
N ASP A 263 0.39 -25.05 -21.29
CA ASP A 263 -0.62 -24.40 -20.45
C ASP A 263 -1.99 -25.08 -20.52
N SER A 264 -2.26 -25.84 -21.59
CA SER A 264 -3.49 -26.61 -21.79
C SER A 264 -3.80 -27.56 -20.63
N ARG A 265 -2.76 -27.96 -19.89
CA ARG A 265 -2.80 -28.87 -18.75
C ARG A 265 -3.44 -28.25 -17.52
N PHE A 266 -3.33 -26.93 -17.33
CA PHE A 266 -3.92 -26.23 -16.18
C PHE A 266 -5.44 -26.05 -16.30
N ARG A 267 -6.01 -26.33 -17.48
CA ARG A 267 -7.45 -26.24 -17.75
C ARG A 267 -8.17 -27.58 -17.63
N ARG A 268 -7.49 -28.64 -17.17
CA ARG A 268 -8.07 -29.97 -16.94
C ARG A 268 -8.91 -29.96 -15.66
N GLU A 269 -10.06 -30.62 -15.70
CA GLU A 269 -11.13 -30.57 -14.70
C GLU A 269 -10.62 -30.73 -13.26
N LYS A 270 -9.90 -31.82 -12.96
CA LYS A 270 -9.43 -32.10 -11.61
C LYS A 270 -8.32 -31.15 -11.12
N PHE A 271 -7.47 -30.64 -12.01
CA PHE A 271 -6.50 -29.62 -11.63
C PHE A 271 -7.21 -28.31 -11.32
N LEU A 272 -8.19 -27.94 -12.14
CA LEU A 272 -8.99 -26.75 -11.99
C LEU A 272 -9.78 -26.74 -10.68
N GLU A 273 -10.36 -27.86 -10.27
CA GLU A 273 -11.06 -28.01 -8.98
C GLU A 273 -10.19 -27.61 -7.77
N HIS A 274 -8.89 -27.91 -7.81
CA HIS A 274 -7.97 -27.52 -6.73
C HIS A 274 -7.65 -26.02 -6.76
N LEU A 275 -7.69 -25.38 -7.93
CA LEU A 275 -7.49 -23.93 -8.04
C LEU A 275 -8.76 -23.16 -7.64
N THR A 276 -9.92 -23.64 -8.06
CA THR A 276 -11.20 -22.94 -7.94
C THR A 276 -11.96 -23.30 -6.67
N GLY A 277 -11.63 -24.41 -6.00
CA GLY A 277 -12.28 -24.91 -4.79
C GLY A 277 -12.34 -23.92 -3.62
N PRO A 278 -13.23 -24.16 -2.63
CA PRO A 278 -13.47 -23.23 -1.53
C PRO A 278 -12.23 -23.06 -0.66
N ALA A 279 -11.89 -21.81 -0.32
CA ALA A 279 -10.70 -21.49 0.46
C ALA A 279 -11.00 -21.34 1.96
N LYS A 280 -10.07 -21.80 2.81
CA LYS A 280 -10.12 -21.60 4.27
C LYS A 280 -9.38 -20.33 4.68
N GLY A 281 -9.87 -19.19 4.19
CA GLY A 281 -9.24 -17.88 4.36
C GLY A 281 -7.99 -17.70 3.49
N MET A 282 -7.21 -16.65 3.74
CA MET A 282 -6.11 -16.23 2.87
C MET A 282 -4.80 -16.94 3.19
N LYS A 283 -4.81 -18.27 3.13
CA LYS A 283 -3.63 -19.12 3.32
C LYS A 283 -3.24 -19.80 2.02
N ALA A 284 -1.94 -19.98 1.84
CA ALA A 284 -1.40 -20.75 0.74
C ALA A 284 -1.63 -22.24 0.96
N GLU A 285 -2.05 -22.92 -0.10
CA GLU A 285 -2.23 -24.35 -0.17
C GLU A 285 -1.27 -24.92 -1.23
N CYS A 286 -0.77 -26.13 -1.00
CA CYS A 286 0.12 -26.81 -1.93
C CYS A 286 -0.65 -27.96 -2.58
N ILE A 287 -0.68 -27.97 -3.91
CA ILE A 287 -1.24 -29.08 -4.70
C ILE A 287 -0.08 -30.01 -5.05
N TRP A 288 -0.16 -31.23 -4.55
CA TRP A 288 0.86 -32.24 -4.71
C TRP A 288 0.52 -33.18 -5.86
N GLU A 289 1.50 -33.99 -6.24
CA GLU A 289 1.32 -35.02 -7.26
C GLU A 289 0.17 -35.98 -6.94
N GLU A 290 -0.02 -36.31 -5.65
CA GLU A 290 -1.04 -37.25 -5.18
C GLU A 290 -2.47 -36.75 -5.39
N ASP A 291 -2.63 -35.44 -5.55
CA ASP A 291 -3.91 -34.75 -5.74
C ASP A 291 -4.35 -34.71 -7.22
N LEU A 292 -3.47 -35.15 -8.14
CA LEU A 292 -3.65 -34.98 -9.59
C LEU A 292 -4.00 -36.28 -10.33
N ASP A 293 -4.61 -36.13 -11.51
CA ASP A 293 -4.88 -37.25 -12.42
C ASP A 293 -3.62 -37.88 -12.99
N GLU A 294 -3.69 -39.18 -13.32
CA GLU A 294 -2.58 -39.97 -13.86
C GLU A 294 -1.94 -39.34 -15.12
N GLU A 295 -2.70 -38.61 -15.94
CA GLU A 295 -2.17 -37.94 -17.14
C GLU A 295 -1.23 -36.76 -16.82
N ILE A 296 -1.47 -36.04 -15.72
CA ILE A 296 -0.72 -34.82 -15.36
C ILE A 296 0.34 -35.14 -14.29
N ARG A 297 0.10 -36.18 -13.49
CA ARG A 297 0.94 -36.68 -12.41
C ARG A 297 2.45 -36.73 -12.75
N PRO A 298 2.90 -37.21 -13.93
CA PRO A 298 4.31 -37.35 -14.24
C PRO A 298 5.09 -36.02 -14.25
N LEU A 299 4.43 -34.91 -14.61
CA LEU A 299 5.05 -33.57 -14.58
C LEU A 299 5.28 -33.09 -13.15
N PHE A 300 4.36 -33.42 -12.25
CA PHE A 300 4.39 -33.02 -10.85
C PHE A 300 5.24 -33.93 -9.97
N HIS A 301 5.94 -34.91 -10.54
CA HIS A 301 7.02 -35.62 -9.85
C HIS A 301 8.07 -34.64 -9.31
N SER A 302 8.45 -33.65 -10.13
CA SER A 302 9.46 -32.65 -9.78
C SER A 302 8.91 -31.24 -9.54
N LEU A 303 7.59 -31.05 -9.68
CA LEU A 303 6.92 -29.75 -9.55
C LEU A 303 5.88 -29.76 -8.44
N VAL A 304 5.60 -28.60 -7.86
CA VAL A 304 4.53 -28.36 -6.90
C VAL A 304 3.85 -27.05 -7.24
N THR A 305 2.52 -27.01 -7.12
CA THR A 305 1.76 -25.77 -7.27
C THR A 305 1.48 -25.21 -5.89
N VAL A 306 1.80 -23.93 -5.69
CA VAL A 306 1.36 -23.17 -4.51
C VAL A 306 0.25 -22.26 -4.97
N THR A 307 -0.94 -22.40 -4.38
CA THR A 307 -2.13 -21.60 -4.69
C THR A 307 -2.52 -20.77 -3.48
N VAL A 308 -2.95 -19.54 -3.70
CA VAL A 308 -3.49 -18.65 -2.67
C VAL A 308 -4.79 -18.03 -3.20
N PRO A 309 -5.85 -17.95 -2.39
CA PRO A 309 -7.07 -17.30 -2.81
C PRO A 309 -6.90 -15.78 -2.88
N VAL A 310 -7.55 -15.17 -3.88
CA VAL A 310 -7.73 -13.72 -3.96
C VAL A 310 -9.15 -13.42 -3.46
N MET A 311 -9.27 -12.47 -2.54
CA MET A 311 -10.49 -12.19 -1.80
C MET A 311 -11.01 -10.77 -2.09
N THR A 312 -12.32 -10.57 -1.96
CA THR A 312 -12.92 -9.23 -1.81
C THR A 312 -13.81 -9.26 -0.57
N GLY A 313 -13.35 -8.64 0.52
CA GLY A 313 -13.94 -8.87 1.83
C GLY A 313 -13.68 -10.30 2.29
N ASP A 314 -14.74 -11.03 2.64
CA ASP A 314 -14.67 -12.44 3.07
C ASP A 314 -14.98 -13.44 1.92
N GLU A 315 -15.29 -12.94 0.72
CA GLU A 315 -15.60 -13.76 -0.44
C GLU A 315 -14.36 -13.99 -1.30
N LYS A 316 -14.14 -15.25 -1.70
CA LYS A 316 -13.14 -15.60 -2.70
C LYS A 316 -13.66 -15.13 -4.06
N ILE A 317 -12.80 -14.49 -4.85
CA ILE A 317 -13.13 -14.10 -6.23
C ILE A 317 -12.34 -14.91 -7.26
N GLY A 318 -11.33 -15.66 -6.79
CA GLY A 318 -10.42 -16.42 -7.61
C GLY A 318 -9.19 -16.86 -6.84
N SER A 319 -8.17 -17.30 -7.57
CA SER A 319 -6.91 -17.76 -6.98
C SER A 319 -5.73 -17.28 -7.81
N LEU A 320 -4.61 -17.03 -7.13
CA LEU A 320 -3.30 -16.85 -7.73
C LEU A 320 -2.45 -18.08 -7.41
N SER A 321 -1.91 -18.72 -8.43
CA SER A 321 -1.10 -19.93 -8.27
C SER A 321 0.22 -19.81 -8.98
N ILE A 322 1.26 -20.42 -8.40
CA ILE A 322 2.59 -20.50 -8.99
C ILE A 322 3.06 -21.95 -8.96
N VAL A 323 3.59 -22.43 -10.09
CA VAL A 323 4.19 -23.75 -10.23
C VAL A 323 5.70 -23.62 -10.11
N VAL A 324 6.31 -24.37 -9.19
CA VAL A 324 7.75 -24.35 -8.92
C VAL A 324 8.36 -25.74 -8.80
N LYS A 325 9.68 -25.84 -8.90
CA LYS A 325 10.41 -27.10 -8.72
C LYS A 325 10.44 -27.51 -7.24
N LYS A 326 10.11 -28.78 -6.95
CA LYS A 326 10.20 -29.37 -5.59
C LYS A 326 11.62 -29.23 -5.07
N ARG A 327 11.79 -28.47 -3.99
CA ARG A 327 13.06 -28.27 -3.28
C ARG A 327 12.75 -28.05 -1.81
N ARG A 328 13.42 -28.78 -0.91
CA ARG A 328 13.19 -28.70 0.54
C ARG A 328 13.05 -27.24 1.02
N ARG A 329 11.87 -26.91 1.55
CA ARG A 329 11.51 -25.63 2.22
C ARG A 329 11.29 -24.44 1.28
N VAL A 330 11.35 -24.60 -0.03
CA VAL A 330 11.05 -23.51 -0.97
C VAL A 330 9.54 -23.23 -1.01
N GLU A 331 8.72 -24.26 -0.76
CA GLU A 331 7.26 -24.18 -0.86
C GLU A 331 6.66 -23.23 0.19
N ARG A 332 7.09 -23.33 1.46
CA ARG A 332 6.65 -22.39 2.51
C ARG A 332 7.06 -20.97 2.19
N SER A 333 8.30 -20.78 1.73
CA SER A 333 8.82 -19.45 1.41
C SER A 333 8.06 -18.77 0.27
N ILE A 334 7.56 -19.53 -0.69
CA ILE A 334 6.74 -19.02 -1.79
C ILE A 334 5.30 -18.82 -1.33
N GLY A 335 4.77 -19.73 -0.49
CA GLY A 335 3.46 -19.58 0.13
C GLY A 335 3.35 -18.27 0.91
N ASP A 336 4.29 -18.01 1.82
CA ASP A 336 4.30 -16.77 2.62
C ASP A 336 4.33 -15.52 1.72
N PHE A 337 5.13 -15.54 0.65
CA PHE A 337 5.22 -14.46 -0.33
C PHE A 337 3.91 -14.26 -1.11
N LEU A 338 3.30 -15.36 -1.57
CA LEU A 338 2.04 -15.35 -2.31
C LEU A 338 0.89 -14.86 -1.44
N GLU A 339 0.84 -15.25 -0.16
CA GLU A 339 -0.12 -14.72 0.82
C GLU A 339 -0.03 -13.19 0.94
N GLU A 340 1.18 -12.64 1.06
CA GLU A 340 1.40 -11.19 1.12
C GLU A 340 0.93 -10.48 -0.15
N LEU A 341 1.26 -11.04 -1.32
CA LEU A 341 0.89 -10.46 -2.61
C LEU A 341 -0.62 -10.55 -2.86
N ALA A 342 -1.25 -11.70 -2.57
CA ALA A 342 -2.69 -11.88 -2.66
C ALA A 342 -3.45 -10.95 -1.71
N LYS A 343 -2.92 -10.70 -0.51
CA LYS A 343 -3.46 -9.70 0.42
C LYS A 343 -3.45 -8.29 -0.16
N MET A 344 -2.35 -7.90 -0.80
CA MET A 344 -2.26 -6.60 -1.47
C MET A 344 -3.28 -6.52 -2.62
N PHE A 345 -3.38 -7.55 -3.46
CA PHE A 345 -4.34 -7.59 -4.57
C PHE A 345 -5.77 -7.48 -4.07
N SER A 346 -6.13 -8.28 -3.07
CA SER A 346 -7.46 -8.29 -2.43
C SER A 346 -7.83 -6.91 -1.87
N THR A 347 -6.87 -6.24 -1.23
CA THR A 347 -7.08 -4.88 -0.70
C THR A 347 -7.31 -3.86 -1.81
N GLN A 348 -6.51 -3.91 -2.89
CA GLN A 348 -6.65 -2.99 -4.03
C GLN A 348 -7.98 -3.19 -4.77
N LEU A 349 -8.40 -4.43 -4.95
CA LEU A 349 -9.69 -4.76 -5.56
C LEU A 349 -10.85 -4.28 -4.69
N GLY A 350 -10.76 -4.44 -3.36
CA GLY A 350 -11.73 -3.89 -2.42
C GLY A 350 -11.90 -2.37 -2.54
N VAL A 351 -10.79 -1.62 -2.59
CA VAL A 351 -10.81 -0.15 -2.77
C VAL A 351 -11.46 0.24 -4.09
N TYR A 352 -11.10 -0.45 -5.18
CA TYR A 352 -11.71 -0.20 -6.50
C TYR A 352 -13.22 -0.45 -6.49
N ASN A 353 -13.68 -1.54 -5.85
CA ASN A 353 -15.10 -1.87 -5.78
C ASN A 353 -15.89 -0.79 -5.04
N VAL A 354 -15.35 -0.23 -3.95
CA VAL A 354 -15.99 0.87 -3.21
C VAL A 354 -16.16 2.12 -4.09
N GLU A 355 -15.12 2.52 -4.82
CA GLU A 355 -15.20 3.67 -5.73
C GLU A 355 -16.19 3.42 -6.88
N TYR A 356 -16.21 2.20 -7.42
CA TYR A 356 -17.16 1.81 -8.46
C TYR A 356 -18.61 1.88 -7.96
N GLN A 357 -18.91 1.33 -6.78
CA GLN A 357 -20.24 1.39 -6.16
C GLN A 357 -20.67 2.84 -5.89
N LYS A 358 -19.76 3.70 -5.43
CA LYS A 358 -20.03 5.13 -5.24
C LYS A 358 -20.42 5.81 -6.55
N LYS A 359 -19.77 5.47 -7.67
CA LYS A 359 -20.11 5.97 -9.00
C LYS A 359 -21.50 5.49 -9.45
N LEU A 360 -21.81 4.20 -9.25
CA LEU A 360 -23.13 3.64 -9.57
C LEU A 360 -24.23 4.32 -8.74
N ARG A 361 -24.01 4.50 -7.44
CA ARG A 361 -24.96 5.18 -6.56
C ARG A 361 -25.26 6.60 -7.02
N LYS A 362 -24.22 7.39 -7.36
CA LYS A 362 -24.42 8.74 -7.93
C LYS A 362 -25.24 8.70 -9.22
N LYS A 363 -24.99 7.72 -10.09
CA LYS A 363 -25.76 7.54 -11.34
C LYS A 363 -27.22 7.19 -11.05
N ALA A 364 -27.48 6.34 -10.05
CA ALA A 364 -28.84 5.98 -9.63
C ALA A 364 -29.58 7.16 -8.99
N GLU A 365 -28.92 7.91 -8.10
CA GLU A 365 -29.46 9.15 -7.50
C GLU A 365 -29.81 10.18 -8.57
N PHE A 366 -28.93 10.35 -9.57
CA PHE A 366 -29.18 11.23 -10.72
C PHE A 366 -30.42 10.80 -11.52
N LYS A 367 -30.54 9.50 -11.86
CA LYS A 367 -31.72 8.97 -12.56
C LYS A 367 -33.02 9.15 -11.75
N ALA A 368 -32.97 8.97 -10.44
CA ALA A 368 -34.13 9.15 -9.56
C ALA A 368 -34.57 10.62 -9.48
N LEU A 369 -33.63 11.57 -9.54
CA LEU A 369 -33.94 12.99 -9.63
C LEU A 369 -34.60 13.36 -10.96
N GLN A 370 -34.12 12.81 -12.09
CA GLN A 370 -34.73 13.00 -13.41
C GLN A 370 -36.16 12.42 -13.51
N SER A 371 -36.45 11.31 -12.84
CA SER A 371 -37.75 10.65 -12.93
C SER A 371 -38.88 11.35 -12.16
N GLN A 372 -38.59 12.41 -11.40
CA GLN A 372 -39.63 13.19 -10.74
C GLN A 372 -40.37 14.07 -11.76
N VAL A 373 -41.45 13.54 -12.34
CA VAL A 373 -42.38 14.30 -13.16
C VAL A 373 -43.01 15.42 -12.33
N ASN A 374 -43.00 16.67 -12.81
CA ASN A 374 -43.77 17.76 -12.21
C ASN A 374 -45.27 17.50 -12.44
N PRO A 375 -46.03 16.98 -11.44
CA PRO A 375 -47.40 16.51 -11.67
C PRO A 375 -48.35 17.67 -11.97
N HIS A 376 -48.03 18.85 -11.44
CA HIS A 376 -48.78 20.07 -11.68
C HIS A 376 -48.62 20.56 -13.12
N PHE A 377 -47.40 20.49 -13.66
CA PHE A 377 -47.18 20.81 -15.08
C PHE A 377 -47.97 19.86 -15.99
N LEU A 378 -47.89 18.54 -15.75
CA LEU A 378 -48.63 17.54 -16.53
C LEU A 378 -50.13 17.83 -16.54
N TYR A 379 -50.70 18.03 -15.35
CA TYR A 379 -52.12 18.31 -15.19
C TYR A 379 -52.54 19.58 -15.93
N ASN A 380 -51.75 20.65 -15.82
CA ASN A 380 -52.05 21.91 -16.49
C ASN A 380 -51.93 21.82 -18.01
N ALA A 381 -50.92 21.10 -18.51
CA ALA A 381 -50.73 20.87 -19.94
C ALA A 381 -51.92 20.09 -20.52
N LEU A 382 -52.33 19.00 -19.87
CA LEU A 382 -53.48 18.20 -20.30
C LEU A 382 -54.80 18.96 -20.25
N ASN A 383 -55.03 19.77 -19.21
CA ASN A 383 -56.22 20.63 -19.14
C ASN A 383 -56.23 21.67 -20.27
N THR A 384 -55.09 22.31 -20.54
CA THR A 384 -54.96 23.28 -21.63
C THR A 384 -55.27 22.63 -22.97
N ILE A 385 -54.68 21.45 -23.23
CA ILE A 385 -54.96 20.65 -24.43
C ILE A 385 -56.45 20.31 -24.50
N SER A 386 -57.06 19.86 -23.40
CA SER A 386 -58.48 19.50 -23.35
C SER A 386 -59.39 20.67 -23.69
N CYS A 387 -59.06 21.90 -23.29
CA CYS A 387 -59.83 23.09 -23.65
C CYS A 387 -59.68 23.44 -25.15
N ILE A 388 -58.48 23.28 -25.71
CA ILE A 388 -58.19 23.59 -27.12
C ILE A 388 -58.70 22.49 -28.07
N CYS A 389 -58.85 21.26 -27.60
CA CYS A 389 -59.31 20.12 -28.41
C CYS A 389 -60.62 20.40 -29.17
N ASP A 390 -61.57 21.10 -28.54
CA ASP A 390 -62.88 21.40 -29.14
C ASP A 390 -62.83 22.63 -30.06
N GLU A 391 -61.84 23.52 -29.89
CA GLU A 391 -61.69 24.77 -30.65
C GLU A 391 -60.78 24.60 -31.88
N ASP A 392 -59.66 23.90 -31.73
CA ASP A 392 -58.65 23.66 -32.77
C ASP A 392 -57.96 22.31 -32.54
N ALA A 393 -58.53 21.27 -33.14
CA ALA A 393 -58.02 19.91 -33.06
C ALA A 393 -56.59 19.76 -33.63
N GLY A 394 -56.20 20.58 -34.60
CA GLY A 394 -54.85 20.57 -35.17
C GLY A 394 -53.83 21.05 -34.15
N LYS A 395 -54.08 22.23 -33.56
CA LYS A 395 -53.23 22.80 -32.51
C LYS A 395 -53.18 21.91 -31.25
N ALA A 396 -54.29 21.27 -30.89
CA ALA A 396 -54.31 20.30 -29.80
C ALA A 396 -53.40 19.08 -30.10
N SER A 397 -53.43 18.54 -31.33
CA SER A 397 -52.54 17.45 -31.74
C SER A 397 -51.07 17.86 -31.68
N ASP A 398 -50.74 19.07 -32.13
CA ASP A 398 -49.37 19.59 -32.08
C ASP A 398 -48.89 19.70 -30.62
N LEU A 399 -49.73 20.21 -29.72
CA LEU A 399 -49.41 20.32 -28.30
C LEU A 399 -49.23 18.95 -27.62
N ILE A 400 -50.00 17.93 -28.02
CA ILE A 400 -49.80 16.56 -27.54
C ILE A 400 -48.42 16.03 -27.97
N LEU A 401 -48.01 16.28 -29.22
CA LEU A 401 -46.69 15.88 -29.72
C LEU A 401 -45.56 16.65 -29.02
N THR A 402 -45.74 17.96 -28.78
CA THR A 402 -44.79 18.79 -28.00
C THR A 402 -44.67 18.28 -26.57
N LEU A 403 -45.78 17.94 -25.91
CA LEU A 403 -45.79 17.35 -24.57
C LEU A 403 -45.10 15.98 -24.53
N ALA A 404 -45.35 15.13 -25.53
CA ALA A 404 -44.67 13.84 -25.66
C ALA A 404 -43.16 14.01 -25.89
N SER A 405 -42.75 14.97 -26.72
CA SER A 405 -41.35 15.33 -26.96
C SER A 405 -40.67 15.82 -25.67
N TYR A 406 -41.33 16.71 -24.91
CA TYR A 406 -40.85 17.20 -23.62
C TYR A 406 -40.60 16.05 -22.62
N TYR A 407 -41.55 15.12 -22.48
CA TYR A 407 -41.37 13.97 -21.58
C TYR A 407 -40.30 13.00 -22.07
N ARG A 408 -40.20 12.78 -23.39
CA ARG A 408 -39.14 11.96 -23.97
C ARG A 408 -37.78 12.55 -23.64
N GLN A 409 -37.57 13.85 -23.86
CA GLN A 409 -36.33 14.54 -23.50
C GLN A 409 -36.02 14.42 -22.00
N THR A 410 -37.02 14.58 -21.14
CA THR A 410 -36.85 14.50 -19.68
C THR A 410 -36.49 13.09 -19.18
N LEU A 411 -37.09 12.05 -19.78
CA LEU A 411 -36.98 10.67 -19.31
C LEU A 411 -35.88 9.84 -19.99
N GLU A 412 -35.57 10.12 -21.26
CA GLU A 412 -34.60 9.33 -22.04
C GLU A 412 -33.19 9.93 -22.05
N ASN A 413 -33.03 11.18 -21.61
CA ASN A 413 -31.71 11.82 -21.60
C ASN A 413 -30.81 11.25 -20.49
N ASP A 414 -29.85 10.41 -20.86
CA ASP A 414 -28.89 9.79 -19.95
C ASP A 414 -27.59 10.59 -19.77
N GLN A 415 -27.46 11.72 -20.48
CA GLN A 415 -26.29 12.57 -20.45
C GLN A 415 -26.32 13.51 -19.24
N TYR A 416 -25.24 13.49 -18.47
CA TYR A 416 -25.07 14.37 -17.31
C TYR A 416 -24.79 15.82 -17.71
N MET A 417 -24.12 16.01 -18.85
CA MET A 417 -23.76 17.30 -19.45
C MET A 417 -24.35 17.37 -20.85
N LEU A 418 -24.85 18.54 -21.24
CA LEU A 418 -25.41 18.84 -22.56
C LEU A 418 -24.74 20.08 -23.12
N ASP A 419 -24.66 20.17 -24.45
CA ASP A 419 -24.38 21.44 -25.10
C ASP A 419 -25.48 22.45 -24.78
N ILE A 420 -25.10 23.72 -24.58
CA ILE A 420 -26.04 24.78 -24.23
C ILE A 420 -27.22 24.90 -25.21
N ASP A 421 -26.98 24.64 -26.50
CA ASP A 421 -28.04 24.64 -27.52
C ASP A 421 -29.09 23.56 -27.27
N THR A 422 -28.66 22.38 -26.82
CA THR A 422 -29.56 21.28 -26.47
C THR A 422 -30.41 21.65 -25.26
N GLU A 423 -29.80 22.25 -24.24
CA GLU A 423 -30.51 22.73 -23.05
C GLU A 423 -31.52 23.86 -23.39
N ILE A 424 -31.15 24.79 -24.28
CA ILE A 424 -32.04 25.86 -24.77
C ILE A 424 -33.22 25.26 -25.56
N ASN A 425 -32.97 24.23 -26.37
CA ASN A 425 -34.04 23.54 -27.10
C ASN A 425 -35.04 22.86 -26.15
N HIS A 426 -34.56 22.21 -25.07
CA HIS A 426 -35.43 21.63 -24.03
C HIS A 426 -36.32 22.71 -23.40
N VAL A 427 -35.72 23.85 -23.06
CA VAL A 427 -36.43 25.01 -22.51
C VAL A 427 -37.46 25.58 -23.49
N ARG A 428 -37.16 25.59 -24.81
CA ARG A 428 -38.11 26.02 -25.84
C ARG A 428 -39.34 25.12 -25.89
N THR A 429 -39.16 23.79 -25.86
CA THR A 429 -40.28 22.83 -25.83
C THR A 429 -41.17 23.03 -24.60
N TYR A 430 -40.58 23.27 -23.41
CA TYR A 430 -41.33 23.63 -22.21
C TYR A 430 -42.16 24.91 -22.38
N LEU A 431 -41.54 25.97 -22.91
CA LEU A 431 -42.18 27.27 -23.08
C LEU A 431 -43.31 27.26 -24.13
N GLU A 432 -43.24 26.41 -25.15
CA GLU A 432 -44.34 26.24 -26.10
C GLU A 432 -45.63 25.76 -25.42
N ILE A 433 -45.51 24.82 -24.47
CA ILE A 433 -46.65 24.29 -23.72
C ILE A 433 -47.22 25.36 -22.78
N GLU A 434 -46.37 26.12 -22.07
CA GLU A 434 -46.83 27.21 -21.20
C GLU A 434 -47.41 28.40 -22.00
N LYS A 435 -46.91 28.68 -23.22
CA LYS A 435 -47.49 29.70 -24.11
C LYS A 435 -48.91 29.35 -24.51
N ALA A 436 -49.20 28.08 -24.79
CA ALA A 436 -50.57 27.66 -25.08
C ALA A 436 -51.50 27.86 -23.87
N ARG A 437 -50.98 27.67 -22.65
CA ARG A 437 -51.75 27.81 -21.41
C ARG A 437 -52.03 29.26 -21.03
N PHE A 438 -51.04 30.13 -21.20
CA PHE A 438 -51.15 31.54 -20.81
C PHE A 438 -51.55 32.46 -21.97
N GLU A 439 -51.59 31.94 -23.20
CA GLU A 439 -51.94 32.66 -24.41
C GLU A 439 -51.17 33.99 -24.52
N GLU A 440 -51.87 35.09 -24.76
CA GLU A 440 -51.30 36.44 -24.87
C GLU A 440 -50.64 36.95 -23.57
N LYS A 441 -50.87 36.28 -22.43
CA LYS A 441 -50.30 36.68 -21.14
C LYS A 441 -48.87 36.21 -20.92
N LEU A 442 -48.30 35.37 -21.80
CA LEU A 442 -46.89 34.97 -21.73
C LEU A 442 -46.13 35.42 -22.96
N ARG A 443 -45.19 36.34 -22.77
CA ARG A 443 -44.23 36.78 -23.78
C ARG A 443 -42.85 36.27 -23.43
N VAL A 444 -42.18 35.67 -24.42
CA VAL A 444 -40.87 35.06 -24.23
C VAL A 444 -39.93 35.54 -25.32
N GLU A 445 -38.76 36.01 -24.92
CA GLU A 445 -37.66 36.39 -25.79
C GLU A 445 -36.44 35.53 -25.46
N ILE A 446 -35.82 34.94 -26.49
CA ILE A 446 -34.64 34.10 -26.33
C ILE A 446 -33.53 34.70 -27.20
N ASN A 447 -32.49 35.21 -26.57
CA ASN A 447 -31.34 35.83 -27.21
C ASN A 447 -30.05 35.08 -26.83
N VAL A 448 -29.71 34.08 -27.64
CA VAL A 448 -28.53 33.23 -27.45
C VAL A 448 -27.52 33.60 -28.53
N GLU A 449 -26.30 33.93 -28.12
CA GLU A 449 -25.20 34.20 -29.04
C GLU A 449 -24.84 32.93 -29.82
N ASP A 450 -24.66 33.05 -31.15
CA ASP A 450 -24.29 31.91 -31.99
C ASP A 450 -22.88 31.39 -31.68
N GLY A 451 -22.68 30.07 -31.76
CA GLY A 451 -21.37 29.44 -31.64
C GLY A 451 -20.82 29.40 -30.20
N LEU A 452 -21.69 29.35 -29.20
CA LEU A 452 -21.32 29.10 -27.81
C LEU A 452 -20.96 27.62 -27.63
N SER A 453 -19.67 27.31 -27.59
CA SER A 453 -19.18 25.98 -27.22
C SER A 453 -19.02 25.90 -25.71
N CYS A 454 -20.09 25.51 -25.02
CA CYS A 454 -20.04 25.20 -23.60
C CYS A 454 -21.01 24.08 -23.24
N GLN A 455 -20.59 23.25 -22.29
CA GLN A 455 -21.43 22.20 -21.74
C GLN A 455 -21.98 22.62 -20.38
N VAL A 456 -23.28 22.39 -20.19
CA VAL A 456 -24.04 22.64 -18.96
C VAL A 456 -24.58 21.33 -18.37
N PRO A 457 -24.79 21.21 -17.05
CA PRO A 457 -25.48 20.04 -16.52
C PRO A 457 -26.90 19.99 -17.13
N SER A 458 -27.35 18.81 -17.53
CA SER A 458 -28.70 18.64 -18.10
C SER A 458 -29.81 19.17 -17.17
N PHE A 459 -30.77 19.92 -17.72
CA PHE A 459 -31.89 20.51 -16.98
C PHE A 459 -31.47 21.51 -15.89
N ILE A 460 -30.39 22.26 -16.11
CA ILE A 460 -29.94 23.32 -15.21
C ILE A 460 -30.69 24.64 -15.43
N LEU A 461 -31.10 24.92 -16.67
CA LEU A 461 -31.76 26.17 -17.05
C LEU A 461 -33.26 26.11 -16.84
N GLN A 462 -33.86 24.93 -17.07
CA GLN A 462 -35.30 24.72 -16.95
C GLN A 462 -35.88 25.16 -15.58
N PRO A 463 -35.30 24.81 -14.40
CA PRO A 463 -35.85 25.26 -13.11
C PRO A 463 -35.83 26.78 -12.93
N ILE A 464 -34.90 27.47 -13.60
CA ILE A 464 -34.81 28.93 -13.57
C ILE A 464 -35.95 29.53 -14.41
N VAL A 465 -36.18 28.97 -15.60
CA VAL A 465 -37.27 29.40 -16.49
C VAL A 465 -38.64 29.08 -15.90
N GLU A 466 -38.83 27.91 -15.29
CA GLU A 466 -40.05 27.56 -14.57
C GLU A 466 -40.35 28.55 -13.44
N ASN A 467 -39.31 28.99 -12.72
CA ASN A 467 -39.46 29.98 -11.67
C ASN A 467 -39.92 31.33 -12.23
N ALA A 468 -39.29 31.80 -13.32
CA ALA A 468 -39.65 33.04 -14.01
C ALA A 468 -41.09 33.02 -14.55
N VAL A 469 -41.52 31.94 -15.20
CA VAL A 469 -42.91 31.81 -15.71
C VAL A 469 -43.93 31.77 -14.57
N ARG A 470 -43.61 31.07 -13.48
CA ARG A 470 -44.54 30.85 -12.37
C ARG A 470 -44.72 32.09 -11.49
N TYR A 471 -43.64 32.81 -11.19
CA TYR A 471 -43.61 33.90 -10.21
C TYR A 471 -43.34 35.28 -10.82
N GLY A 472 -42.88 35.34 -12.07
CA GLY A 472 -42.51 36.57 -12.77
C GLY A 472 -43.67 37.30 -13.44
N ASN A 473 -44.88 37.22 -12.87
CA ASN A 473 -46.03 37.95 -13.37
C ASN A 473 -46.06 39.38 -12.80
N SER A 474 -46.29 40.36 -13.66
CA SER A 474 -46.54 41.75 -13.27
C SER A 474 -47.93 41.90 -12.62
N ALA A 475 -48.20 43.08 -12.07
CA ALA A 475 -49.45 43.39 -11.36
C ALA A 475 -50.72 43.23 -12.23
N ASP A 476 -50.59 43.37 -13.54
CA ASP A 476 -51.64 43.15 -14.55
C ASP A 476 -51.77 41.68 -14.99
N GLY A 477 -50.94 40.78 -14.45
CA GLY A 477 -50.94 39.35 -14.74
C GLY A 477 -50.18 38.95 -16.00
N MET A 478 -49.52 39.89 -16.69
CA MET A 478 -48.62 39.60 -17.81
C MET A 478 -47.32 38.94 -17.31
N ARG A 479 -46.78 38.02 -18.09
CA ARG A 479 -45.50 37.35 -17.84
C ARG A 479 -44.57 37.66 -18.99
N ARG A 480 -43.43 38.26 -18.70
CA ARG A 480 -42.37 38.53 -19.67
C ARG A 480 -41.13 37.81 -19.19
N VAL A 481 -40.61 36.90 -20.01
CA VAL A 481 -39.42 36.09 -19.69
C VAL A 481 -38.39 36.28 -20.80
N GLU A 482 -37.22 36.78 -20.42
CA GLU A 482 -36.08 36.98 -21.32
C GLU A 482 -34.99 35.97 -20.96
N ILE A 483 -34.57 35.16 -21.92
CA ILE A 483 -33.49 34.18 -21.77
C ILE A 483 -32.30 34.67 -22.57
N SER A 484 -31.14 34.77 -21.93
CA SER A 484 -29.90 35.20 -22.59
C SER A 484 -28.74 34.26 -22.33
N ALA A 485 -27.90 34.06 -23.35
CA ALA A 485 -26.60 33.40 -23.20
C ALA A 485 -25.58 34.13 -24.08
N LYS A 486 -24.49 34.60 -23.48
CA LYS A 486 -23.45 35.39 -24.18
C LYS A 486 -22.06 35.19 -23.60
N ARG A 487 -21.03 35.37 -24.43
CA ARG A 487 -19.64 35.42 -23.97
C ARG A 487 -19.40 36.69 -23.13
N VAL A 488 -18.70 36.53 -22.03
CA VAL A 488 -18.26 37.61 -21.14
C VAL A 488 -16.84 37.36 -20.69
N GLN A 489 -16.08 38.42 -20.41
CA GLN A 489 -14.75 38.30 -19.85
C GLN A 489 -14.79 38.60 -18.35
N SER A 490 -14.20 37.71 -17.55
CA SER A 490 -13.97 37.95 -16.12
C SER A 490 -13.02 39.13 -15.93
N GLY A 491 -13.09 39.81 -14.77
CA GLY A 491 -12.11 40.83 -14.38
C GLY A 491 -10.66 40.30 -14.28
N THR A 492 -10.48 38.98 -14.29
CA THR A 492 -9.17 38.29 -14.34
C THR A 492 -8.73 37.89 -15.76
N GLY A 493 -9.51 38.24 -16.79
CA GLY A 493 -9.21 37.92 -18.20
C GLY A 493 -9.73 36.55 -18.69
N GLU A 494 -10.36 35.74 -17.82
CA GLU A 494 -10.94 34.43 -18.18
C GLU A 494 -12.19 34.60 -19.06
N GLU A 495 -12.28 33.85 -20.15
CA GLU A 495 -13.49 33.80 -21.00
C GLU A 495 -14.56 32.91 -20.36
N LEU A 496 -15.74 33.49 -20.15
CA LEU A 496 -16.88 32.83 -19.53
C LEU A 496 -18.10 32.97 -20.44
N VAL A 497 -19.08 32.09 -20.25
CA VAL A 497 -20.43 32.24 -20.80
C VAL A 497 -21.35 32.62 -19.67
N ARG A 498 -22.01 33.79 -19.78
CA ARG A 498 -23.06 34.21 -18.85
C ARG A 498 -24.40 33.78 -19.40
N ILE A 499 -25.11 32.97 -18.63
CA ILE A 499 -26.46 32.49 -18.94
C ILE A 499 -27.41 33.09 -17.91
N GLY A 500 -28.50 33.70 -18.35
CA GLY A 500 -29.42 34.40 -17.47
C GLY A 500 -30.87 34.31 -17.94
N VAL A 501 -31.77 34.32 -16.98
CA VAL A 501 -33.22 34.43 -17.18
C VAL A 501 -33.68 35.64 -16.41
N ARG A 502 -34.33 36.58 -17.10
CA ARG A 502 -34.95 37.76 -16.50
C ARG A 502 -36.46 37.67 -16.61
N ASP A 503 -37.14 38.04 -15.54
CA ASP A 503 -38.58 38.24 -15.50
C ASP A 503 -38.95 39.66 -15.10
N HIS A 504 -40.21 40.03 -15.34
CA HIS A 504 -40.75 41.35 -15.00
C HIS A 504 -41.81 41.28 -13.87
N GLY A 505 -41.59 40.40 -12.89
CA GLY A 505 -42.47 40.22 -11.75
C GLY A 505 -42.18 41.17 -10.59
N LYS A 506 -42.49 40.71 -9.38
CA LYS A 506 -42.25 41.45 -8.12
C LYS A 506 -40.80 41.37 -7.59
N GLY A 507 -39.95 40.58 -8.24
CA GLY A 507 -38.60 40.26 -7.76
C GLY A 507 -38.56 39.32 -6.55
N PHE A 508 -37.37 39.12 -5.99
CA PHE A 508 -37.11 38.28 -4.82
C PHE A 508 -37.03 39.12 -3.54
N GLU A 509 -37.65 38.62 -2.46
CA GLU A 509 -37.37 39.18 -1.13
C GLU A 509 -35.90 38.92 -0.76
N PRO A 510 -35.17 39.89 -0.16
CA PRO A 510 -33.74 39.76 0.13
C PRO A 510 -33.38 38.49 0.92
N GLU A 511 -34.21 38.14 1.91
CA GLU A 511 -34.03 36.92 2.72
C GLU A 511 -34.25 35.63 1.91
N GLU A 512 -35.12 35.64 0.90
CA GLU A 512 -35.35 34.49 0.02
C GLU A 512 -34.17 34.28 -0.93
N ALA A 513 -33.67 35.35 -1.55
CA ALA A 513 -32.48 35.31 -2.39
C ALA A 513 -31.27 34.79 -1.60
N GLU A 514 -31.04 35.30 -0.39
CA GLU A 514 -29.94 34.84 0.47
C GLU A 514 -30.08 33.36 0.85
N ARG A 515 -31.28 32.88 1.17
CA ARG A 515 -31.53 31.46 1.48
C ARG A 515 -31.22 30.53 0.29
N ILE A 516 -31.56 30.95 -0.93
CA ILE A 516 -31.26 30.18 -2.16
C ILE A 516 -29.74 30.10 -2.38
N LEU A 517 -29.02 31.21 -2.16
CA LEU A 517 -27.58 31.31 -2.37
C LEU A 517 -26.76 30.56 -1.31
N THR A 518 -27.24 30.54 -0.05
CA THR A 518 -26.59 29.90 1.11
C THR A 518 -26.96 28.43 1.29
N GLY A 519 -28.06 27.95 0.71
CA GLY A 519 -28.47 26.54 0.77
C GLY A 519 -29.23 26.14 2.04
N ASN A 520 -29.89 27.07 2.73
CA ASN A 520 -30.72 26.74 3.91
C ASN A 520 -32.02 25.97 3.56
N LYS A 521 -32.65 25.31 4.54
CA LYS A 521 -33.70 24.28 4.32
C LYS A 521 -35.11 24.78 3.92
N THR A 522 -35.38 26.08 3.88
CA THR A 522 -36.75 26.64 3.78
C THR A 522 -37.02 27.57 2.58
N GLY A 523 -36.44 27.30 1.40
CA GLY A 523 -36.62 28.12 0.18
C GLY A 523 -37.06 27.33 -1.07
N SER A 524 -37.17 28.04 -2.21
CA SER A 524 -37.38 27.49 -3.56
C SER A 524 -36.45 26.30 -3.84
N VAL A 525 -36.99 25.07 -3.78
CA VAL A 525 -36.22 23.82 -3.90
C VAL A 525 -35.50 23.74 -5.25
N GLY A 526 -36.11 24.24 -6.32
CA GLY A 526 -35.58 24.22 -7.68
C GLY A 526 -34.30 25.05 -7.84
N LEU A 527 -34.35 26.36 -7.51
CA LEU A 527 -33.19 27.25 -7.67
C LEU A 527 -32.04 26.88 -6.73
N LYS A 528 -32.34 26.37 -5.53
CA LYS A 528 -31.33 25.86 -4.61
C LYS A 528 -30.57 24.67 -5.21
N ASN A 529 -31.28 23.69 -5.76
CA ASN A 529 -30.67 22.52 -6.39
C ASN A 529 -29.78 22.93 -7.57
N VAL A 530 -30.21 23.92 -8.36
CA VAL A 530 -29.40 24.51 -9.43
C VAL A 530 -28.10 25.10 -8.87
N ASN A 531 -28.17 25.93 -7.83
CA ASN A 531 -26.98 26.54 -7.20
C ASN A 531 -25.99 25.50 -6.66
N GLU A 532 -26.47 24.47 -5.95
CA GLU A 532 -25.63 23.41 -5.43
C GLU A 532 -24.99 22.56 -6.56
N ARG A 533 -25.75 22.28 -7.61
CA ARG A 533 -25.28 21.51 -8.77
C ARG A 533 -24.20 22.28 -9.53
N LEU A 534 -24.40 23.59 -9.79
CA LEU A 534 -23.38 24.44 -10.41
C LEU A 534 -22.08 24.47 -9.60
N LYS A 535 -22.17 24.68 -8.27
CA LYS A 535 -21.00 24.68 -7.37
C LYS A 535 -20.27 23.34 -7.33
N SER A 536 -21.01 22.23 -7.41
CA SER A 536 -20.46 20.87 -7.43
C SER A 536 -19.75 20.55 -8.76
N THR A 537 -20.29 21.04 -9.88
CA THR A 537 -19.77 20.76 -11.22
C THR A 537 -18.58 21.63 -11.59
N TYR A 538 -18.65 22.95 -11.40
CA TYR A 538 -17.61 23.89 -11.85
C TYR A 538 -16.75 24.46 -10.72
N GLY A 539 -17.17 24.26 -9.46
CA GLY A 539 -16.49 24.76 -8.27
C GLY A 539 -17.26 25.90 -7.58
N LYS A 540 -16.88 26.17 -6.32
CA LYS A 540 -17.63 27.06 -5.41
C LYS A 540 -17.90 28.48 -5.93
N ARG A 541 -17.09 28.97 -6.87
CA ARG A 541 -17.19 30.32 -7.44
C ARG A 541 -18.27 30.47 -8.53
N TYR A 542 -18.78 29.39 -9.08
CA TYR A 542 -19.72 29.39 -10.21
C TYR A 542 -21.18 29.15 -9.77
N GLY A 543 -21.58 29.68 -8.62
CA GLY A 543 -22.96 29.58 -8.13
C GLY A 543 -23.94 30.42 -8.94
N LEU A 544 -25.22 30.36 -8.56
CA LEU A 544 -26.22 31.31 -9.06
C LEU A 544 -25.92 32.73 -8.55
N GLU A 545 -26.30 33.70 -9.37
CA GLU A 545 -26.42 35.12 -9.03
C GLU A 545 -27.89 35.53 -9.20
N ILE A 546 -28.46 36.15 -8.17
CA ILE A 546 -29.82 36.66 -8.18
C ILE A 546 -29.76 38.18 -8.02
N ARG A 547 -30.40 38.92 -8.91
CA ARG A 547 -30.43 40.38 -8.91
C ARG A 547 -31.86 40.85 -9.14
N ASN A 548 -32.41 41.65 -8.24
CA ASN A 548 -33.65 42.38 -8.52
C ASN A 548 -33.38 43.53 -9.50
N THR A 549 -34.25 43.71 -10.47
CA THR A 549 -34.28 44.88 -11.35
C THR A 549 -35.40 45.83 -10.92
N ASP A 550 -35.44 47.04 -11.47
CA ASP A 550 -36.48 48.03 -11.16
C ASP A 550 -37.89 47.52 -11.47
N ASP A 551 -37.99 46.53 -12.37
CA ASP A 551 -39.22 45.99 -12.92
C ASP A 551 -39.32 44.45 -12.82
N GLY A 552 -38.51 43.79 -11.99
CA GLY A 552 -38.50 42.33 -11.87
C GLY A 552 -37.25 41.73 -11.23
N ALA A 553 -36.78 40.61 -11.77
CA ALA A 553 -35.54 39.97 -11.32
C ALA A 553 -34.80 39.22 -12.44
N GLU A 554 -33.48 39.11 -12.29
CA GLU A 554 -32.59 38.32 -13.14
C GLU A 554 -31.92 37.25 -12.28
N VAL A 555 -32.07 35.99 -12.69
CA VAL A 555 -31.31 34.85 -12.15
C VAL A 555 -30.32 34.42 -13.23
N SER A 556 -29.02 34.45 -12.91
CA SER A 556 -27.96 34.18 -13.87
C SER A 556 -26.83 33.35 -13.25
N PHE A 557 -26.00 32.74 -14.10
CA PHE A 557 -24.77 32.08 -13.69
C PHE A 557 -23.72 32.21 -14.80
N CYS A 558 -22.46 32.09 -14.42
CA CYS A 558 -21.34 32.05 -15.35
C CYS A 558 -20.70 30.66 -15.35
N ILE A 559 -20.26 30.20 -16.51
CA ILE A 559 -19.49 28.96 -16.67
C ILE A 559 -18.27 29.21 -17.56
N PRO A 560 -17.21 28.39 -17.45
CA PRO A 560 -16.06 28.48 -18.34
C PRO A 560 -16.44 28.31 -19.81
N TYR A 561 -15.93 29.18 -20.68
CA TYR A 561 -16.00 28.95 -22.12
C TYR A 561 -15.02 27.82 -22.49
N GLN A 562 -15.51 26.77 -23.14
CA GLN A 562 -14.65 25.71 -23.67
C GLN A 562 -14.47 25.98 -25.16
N ALA A 563 -13.36 26.60 -25.55
CA ALA A 563 -13.04 26.74 -26.97
C ALA A 563 -13.00 25.34 -27.60
N ALA A 564 -13.80 25.12 -28.64
CA ALA A 564 -13.71 23.93 -29.47
C ALA A 564 -12.27 23.83 -29.98
N GLY A 565 -11.57 22.76 -29.56
CA GLY A 565 -10.23 22.42 -30.04
C GLY A 565 -10.26 21.91 -31.47
#